data_AF-A0A3M1LD07-F1
#
_entry.id   AF-A0A3M1LD07-F1
#
_cell.length_a   1.000
_cell.length_b   1.000
_cell.length_c   1.000
_cell.angle_alpha   90.00
_cell.angle_beta   90.00
_cell.angle_gamma   90.00
#
_symmetry.space_group_name_H-M   'P 1'
#
loop_
_entity.id
_entity.type
_entity.pdbx_description
1 polymer ?
#
loop_
_entity_poly.entity_id
_entity_poly.type
_entity_poly.pdbx_seq_one_letter_code
_entity_poly.pdbx_strand_id
1 'polypeptide(L)'
;LDSGKPDPNQYPGAYAYLLLSLCYKFDYLLKPEGFMMETLERIHRQYFSNQEEHSLRKIQILRKEFQQLLDRPQESLVSEMYRVKSTFGITAPVNHERVVHIIDGELGNMDWYVENKHWAIALAIPSYIAGYCLFNFAVPKPDREFFHLFFHIVENEFFKQLGFPQHFYDPQTGTLDERAIRAAVRQIGESNRKEFPKLEPKVHILSFDSIYAFSKSFMLMIKDLDMTAAK
;
A
#
# COMPACT_ATOMS: atom_id res chain seq x y z
N LEU A 1 -14.91 3.70 12.97
CA LEU A 1 -14.13 3.92 14.20
C LEU A 1 -15.01 3.84 15.44
N ASP A 2 -16.16 4.53 15.49
CA ASP A 2 -17.06 4.52 16.67
C ASP A 2 -17.77 3.18 16.97
N SER A 3 -17.77 2.26 16.01
CA SER A 3 -18.36 0.93 16.10
C SER A 3 -17.42 -0.19 15.62
N GLY A 4 -16.14 0.13 15.40
CA GLY A 4 -15.17 -0.80 14.83
C GLY A 4 -14.77 -1.87 15.85
N LYS A 5 -14.66 -3.12 15.39
CA LYS A 5 -14.04 -4.22 16.13
C LYS A 5 -12.68 -4.55 15.49
N PRO A 6 -11.59 -4.66 16.26
CA PRO A 6 -11.51 -4.62 17.72
C PRO A 6 -11.62 -3.20 18.29
N ASP A 7 -11.78 -3.03 19.62
CA ASP A 7 -11.94 -1.71 20.23
C ASP A 7 -10.72 -0.81 19.93
N PRO A 8 -10.91 0.39 19.33
CA PRO A 8 -9.82 1.34 19.08
C PRO A 8 -9.01 1.69 20.31
N ASN A 9 -9.63 1.68 21.50
CA ASN A 9 -8.96 1.99 22.75
C ASN A 9 -8.01 0.88 23.21
N GLN A 10 -8.30 -0.36 22.82
CA GLN A 10 -7.51 -1.53 23.20
C GLN A 10 -6.42 -1.86 22.16
N TYR A 11 -6.68 -1.56 20.88
CA TYR A 11 -5.78 -1.89 19.78
C TYR A 11 -5.43 -0.67 18.92
N PRO A 12 -4.75 0.35 19.48
CA PRO A 12 -4.38 1.54 18.72
C PRO A 12 -3.56 1.22 17.46
N GLY A 13 -2.60 0.29 17.54
CA GLY A 13 -1.76 -0.08 16.40
C GLY A 13 -2.56 -0.61 15.19
N ALA A 14 -3.64 -1.36 15.44
CA ALA A 14 -4.52 -1.87 14.39
C ALA A 14 -5.16 -0.75 13.55
N TYR A 15 -5.62 0.30 14.24
CA TYR A 15 -6.24 1.44 13.59
C TYR A 15 -5.23 2.38 12.94
N ALA A 16 -4.00 2.43 13.46
CA ALA A 16 -2.92 3.12 12.77
C ALA A 16 -2.67 2.51 11.38
N TYR A 17 -2.61 1.18 11.25
CA TYR A 17 -2.47 0.54 9.93
C TYR A 17 -3.63 0.88 8.99
N LEU A 18 -4.86 0.85 9.48
CA LEU A 18 -6.03 1.20 8.66
C LEU A 18 -5.95 2.66 8.15
N LEU A 19 -5.63 3.60 9.04
CA LEU A 19 -5.59 5.03 8.68
C LEU A 19 -4.40 5.38 7.80
N LEU A 20 -3.21 4.82 8.08
CA LEU A 20 -2.02 5.06 7.28
C LEU A 20 -2.10 4.37 5.92
N SER A 21 -2.59 3.13 5.86
CA SER A 21 -2.83 2.48 4.56
C SER A 21 -3.85 3.25 3.72
N LEU A 22 -4.90 3.79 4.32
CA LEU A 22 -5.86 4.66 3.62
C LEU A 22 -5.18 5.92 3.09
N CYS A 23 -4.38 6.59 3.94
CA CYS A 23 -3.63 7.79 3.57
C CYS A 23 -2.77 7.56 2.33
N TYR A 24 -1.97 6.49 2.32
CA TYR A 24 -1.07 6.20 1.22
C TYR A 24 -1.77 5.69 -0.03
N LYS A 25 -2.89 4.99 0.11
CA LYS A 25 -3.72 4.63 -1.05
C LYS A 25 -4.30 5.85 -1.73
N PHE A 26 -4.80 6.82 -0.96
CA PHE A 26 -5.31 8.07 -1.52
C PHE A 26 -4.24 8.85 -2.25
N ASP A 27 -3.06 8.99 -1.65
CA ASP A 27 -1.91 9.62 -2.30
C ASP A 27 -1.55 8.92 -3.62
N TYR A 28 -1.39 7.59 -3.58
CA TYR A 28 -0.91 6.83 -4.72
C TYR A 28 -1.94 6.70 -5.87
N LEU A 29 -3.20 6.42 -5.55
CA LEU A 29 -4.25 6.11 -6.52
C LEU A 29 -4.91 7.35 -7.10
N LEU A 30 -5.16 8.36 -6.25
CA LEU A 30 -5.84 9.58 -6.68
C LEU A 30 -4.86 10.64 -7.14
N LYS A 31 -3.63 10.66 -6.59
CA LYS A 31 -2.62 11.69 -6.82
C LYS A 31 -3.22 13.10 -6.70
N PRO A 32 -3.84 13.41 -5.55
CA PRO A 32 -4.49 14.68 -5.35
C PRO A 32 -3.45 15.81 -5.25
N GLU A 33 -3.86 17.02 -5.58
CA GLU A 33 -3.08 18.24 -5.41
C GLU A 33 -3.73 19.18 -4.38
N GLY A 34 -3.02 20.22 -3.93
CA GLY A 34 -3.59 21.23 -3.04
C GLY A 34 -3.95 20.69 -1.64
N PHE A 35 -5.19 20.90 -1.19
CA PHE A 35 -5.56 20.67 0.21
C PHE A 35 -5.49 19.20 0.62
N MET A 36 -5.99 18.29 -0.21
CA MET A 36 -5.98 16.87 0.08
C MET A 36 -4.54 16.35 0.13
N MET A 37 -3.69 16.76 -0.81
CA MET A 37 -2.24 16.47 -0.77
C MET A 37 -1.61 16.91 0.57
N GLU A 38 -1.78 18.19 0.93
CA GLU A 38 -1.24 18.74 2.18
C GLU A 38 -1.77 18.02 3.43
N THR A 39 -3.03 17.59 3.39
CA THR A 39 -3.68 16.86 4.48
C THR A 39 -3.09 15.46 4.62
N LEU A 40 -2.86 14.74 3.53
CA LEU A 40 -2.22 13.41 3.54
C LEU A 40 -0.77 13.50 4.06
N GLU A 41 -0.02 14.50 3.62
CA GLU A 41 1.33 14.74 4.16
C GLU A 41 1.30 15.11 5.65
N ARG A 42 0.32 15.91 6.08
CA ARG A 42 0.14 16.30 7.49
C ARG A 42 -0.18 15.08 8.36
N ILE A 43 -1.06 14.18 7.89
CA ILE A 43 -1.37 12.91 8.54
C ILE A 43 -0.09 12.10 8.78
N HIS A 44 0.74 11.95 7.73
CA HIS A 44 2.02 11.25 7.85
C HIS A 44 2.95 11.91 8.88
N ARG A 45 3.18 13.23 8.76
CA ARG A 45 4.07 13.97 9.68
C ARG A 45 3.60 13.90 11.14
N GLN A 46 2.31 14.03 11.39
CA GLN A 46 1.74 13.98 12.74
C GLN A 46 1.95 12.60 13.38
N TYR A 47 1.68 11.52 12.63
CA TYR A 47 1.84 10.17 13.16
C TYR A 47 3.29 9.85 13.56
N PHE A 48 4.24 10.18 12.68
CA PHE A 48 5.67 9.90 12.88
C PHE A 48 6.41 10.99 13.67
N SER A 49 5.71 12.01 14.16
CA SER A 49 6.33 13.00 15.03
C SER A 49 6.82 12.35 16.34
N ASN A 50 8.02 12.74 16.77
CA ASN A 50 8.69 12.26 17.99
C ASN A 50 8.06 12.77 19.29
N GLN A 51 6.87 13.40 19.22
CA GLN A 51 6.16 13.77 20.44
C GLN A 51 5.71 12.49 21.14
N GLU A 52 5.96 12.42 22.45
CA GLU A 52 5.50 11.37 23.36
C GLU A 52 3.96 11.42 23.54
N GLU A 53 3.22 11.53 22.44
CA GLU A 53 1.77 11.42 22.46
C GLU A 53 1.37 9.95 22.55
N HIS A 54 0.46 9.64 23.48
CA HIS A 54 -0.18 8.33 23.55
C HIS A 54 -0.76 7.94 22.18
N SER A 55 -0.53 6.69 21.76
CA SER A 55 -0.95 6.14 20.47
C SER A 55 -2.42 6.38 20.12
N LEU A 56 -3.31 6.41 21.13
CA LEU A 56 -4.72 6.72 20.95
C LEU A 56 -4.98 8.16 20.51
N ARG A 57 -4.23 9.11 21.08
CA ARG A 57 -4.35 10.52 20.72
C ARG A 57 -3.92 10.75 19.28
N LYS A 58 -2.83 10.09 18.84
CA LYS A 58 -2.41 10.10 17.43
C LYS A 58 -3.56 9.64 16.53
N ILE A 59 -4.19 8.49 16.80
CA ILE A 59 -5.31 7.98 16.00
C ILE A 59 -6.49 8.95 15.94
N GLN A 60 -6.83 9.59 17.06
CA GLN A 60 -7.89 10.60 17.09
C GLN A 60 -7.55 11.82 16.22
N ILE A 61 -6.29 12.26 16.23
CA ILE A 61 -5.80 13.33 15.36
C ILE A 61 -5.93 12.92 13.90
N LEU A 62 -5.39 11.75 13.51
CA LEU A 62 -5.49 11.25 12.14
C LEU A 62 -6.95 11.15 11.67
N ARG A 63 -7.84 10.64 12.52
CA ARG A 63 -9.28 10.58 12.23
C ARG A 63 -9.85 11.97 11.95
N LYS A 64 -9.49 12.99 12.74
CA LYS A 64 -9.97 14.35 12.55
C LYS A 64 -9.52 14.93 11.21
N GLU A 65 -8.32 14.62 10.76
CA GLU A 65 -7.82 15.03 9.43
C GLU A 65 -8.65 14.37 8.31
N PHE A 66 -8.96 13.09 8.41
CA PHE A 66 -9.85 12.43 7.44
C PHE A 66 -11.29 12.96 7.50
N GLN A 67 -11.80 13.32 8.68
CA GLN A 67 -13.13 13.91 8.81
C GLN A 67 -13.21 15.25 8.07
N GLN A 68 -12.15 16.07 8.14
CA GLN A 68 -12.09 17.32 7.37
C GLN A 68 -12.18 17.08 5.86
N LEU A 69 -11.63 15.97 5.35
CA LEU A 69 -11.77 15.62 3.92
C LEU A 69 -13.21 15.22 3.57
N LEU A 70 -13.89 14.51 4.46
CA LEU A 70 -15.30 14.12 4.26
C LEU A 70 -16.27 15.29 4.34
N ASP A 71 -15.97 16.28 5.18
CA ASP A 71 -16.82 17.46 5.39
C ASP A 71 -16.71 18.48 4.24
N ARG A 72 -15.75 18.28 3.30
CA ARG A 72 -15.56 19.14 2.14
C ARG A 72 -16.61 18.86 1.05
N PRO A 73 -17.02 19.90 0.30
CA PRO A 73 -17.87 19.71 -0.86
C PRO A 73 -17.14 18.92 -1.95
N GLN A 74 -17.89 18.08 -2.67
CA GLN A 74 -17.34 17.20 -3.70
C GLN A 74 -16.65 18.00 -4.82
N GLU A 75 -17.16 19.19 -5.16
CA GLU A 75 -16.60 20.06 -6.20
C GLU A 75 -15.17 20.49 -5.86
N SER A 76 -14.88 20.76 -4.58
CA SER A 76 -13.52 21.08 -4.14
C SER A 76 -12.59 19.88 -4.31
N LEU A 77 -13.04 18.68 -3.95
CA LEU A 77 -12.25 17.46 -4.14
C LEU A 77 -11.93 17.21 -5.63
N VAL A 78 -12.91 17.38 -6.52
CA VAL A 78 -12.70 17.20 -7.96
C VAL A 78 -11.75 18.26 -8.53
N SER A 79 -11.82 19.51 -8.04
CA SER A 79 -10.94 20.59 -8.49
C SER A 79 -9.46 20.34 -8.17
N GLU A 80 -9.16 19.45 -7.21
CA GLU A 80 -7.82 19.05 -6.79
C GLU A 80 -7.26 17.87 -7.63
N MET A 81 -8.07 17.27 -8.51
CA MET A 81 -7.68 16.11 -9.33
C MET A 81 -7.15 16.56 -10.70
N TYR A 82 -6.05 17.31 -10.72
CA TYR A 82 -5.42 17.78 -11.96
C TYR A 82 -3.97 17.30 -12.07
N ARG A 83 -3.48 17.17 -13.31
CA ARG A 83 -2.11 16.72 -13.56
C ARG A 83 -1.13 17.88 -13.44
N VAL A 84 -0.15 17.73 -12.55
CA VAL A 84 1.02 18.62 -12.49
C VAL A 84 2.25 17.95 -13.10
N LYS A 85 3.19 18.78 -13.58
CA LYS A 85 4.55 18.34 -13.88
C LYS A 85 5.42 18.67 -12.66
N SER A 86 5.67 17.67 -11.82
CA SER A 86 6.67 17.83 -10.75
C SER A 86 8.08 17.69 -11.36
N THR A 87 8.90 18.73 -11.19
CA THR A 87 10.27 18.79 -11.74
C THR A 87 11.33 18.29 -10.76
N PHE A 88 10.97 18.08 -9.48
CA PHE A 88 11.88 17.62 -8.44
C PHE A 88 11.22 16.53 -7.59
N GLY A 89 11.87 15.37 -7.49
CA GLY A 89 11.48 14.34 -6.54
C GLY A 89 11.89 14.74 -5.13
N ILE A 90 10.93 14.81 -4.20
CA ILE A 90 11.19 15.16 -2.80
C ILE A 90 11.62 13.92 -1.99
N THR A 91 11.24 12.72 -2.45
CA THR A 91 11.53 11.44 -1.78
C THR A 91 12.98 11.00 -1.97
N ALA A 92 13.64 10.56 -0.90
CA ALA A 92 15.00 10.06 -0.96
C ALA A 92 15.06 8.70 -1.70
N PRO A 93 16.06 8.48 -2.58
CA PRO A 93 16.27 7.17 -3.19
C PRO A 93 16.74 6.16 -2.15
N VAL A 94 16.20 4.94 -2.24
CA VAL A 94 16.58 3.83 -1.35
C VAL A 94 16.89 2.58 -2.19
N ASN A 95 17.66 1.66 -1.62
CA ASN A 95 17.91 0.35 -2.21
C ASN A 95 16.82 -0.66 -1.81
N HIS A 96 16.88 -1.84 -2.41
CA HIS A 96 15.95 -2.93 -2.10
C HIS A 96 16.05 -3.40 -0.62
N GLU A 97 17.23 -3.32 0.01
CA GLU A 97 17.41 -3.71 1.42
C GLU A 97 16.52 -2.88 2.36
N ARG A 98 16.31 -1.59 2.05
CA ARG A 98 15.38 -0.76 2.83
C ARG A 98 13.95 -1.27 2.73
N VAL A 99 13.53 -1.73 1.55
CA VAL A 99 12.20 -2.33 1.33
C VAL A 99 12.08 -3.63 2.13
N VAL A 100 13.10 -4.50 2.08
CA VAL A 100 13.17 -5.73 2.87
C VAL A 100 13.01 -5.46 4.37
N HIS A 101 13.71 -4.47 4.91
CA HIS A 101 13.60 -4.11 6.34
C HIS A 101 12.20 -3.66 6.75
N ILE A 102 11.49 -2.93 5.88
CA ILE A 102 10.10 -2.52 6.14
C ILE A 102 9.17 -3.73 6.11
N ILE A 103 9.33 -4.62 5.12
CA ILE A 103 8.54 -5.85 5.04
C ILE A 103 8.75 -6.71 6.30
N ASP A 104 10.01 -6.90 6.72
CA ASP A 104 10.34 -7.71 7.89
C ASP A 104 9.83 -7.13 9.22
N GLY A 105 9.84 -5.80 9.36
CA GLY A 105 9.37 -5.15 10.57
C GLY A 105 7.85 -5.19 10.75
N GLU A 106 7.09 -5.23 9.65
CA GLU A 106 5.65 -4.97 9.67
C GLU A 106 4.80 -6.20 9.32
N LEU A 107 5.26 -7.06 8.39
CA LEU A 107 4.42 -8.11 7.81
C LEU A 107 4.00 -9.17 8.83
N GLY A 108 4.85 -9.47 9.81
CA GLY A 108 4.54 -10.46 10.87
C GLY A 108 3.33 -10.08 11.72
N ASN A 109 3.01 -8.78 11.83
CA ASN A 109 1.85 -8.31 12.60
C ASN A 109 0.52 -8.77 11.99
N MET A 110 0.51 -9.14 10.70
CA MET A 110 -0.68 -9.59 9.99
C MET A 110 -1.27 -10.89 10.55
N ASP A 111 -0.42 -11.81 11.02
CA ASP A 111 -0.84 -13.17 11.39
C ASP A 111 -1.87 -13.18 12.50
N TRP A 112 -1.63 -12.38 13.55
CA TRP A 112 -2.56 -12.25 14.66
C TRP A 112 -3.95 -11.75 14.20
N TYR A 113 -3.99 -10.79 13.25
CA TYR A 113 -5.27 -10.27 12.75
C TYR A 113 -6.00 -11.27 11.86
N VAL A 114 -5.29 -12.10 11.09
CA VAL A 114 -5.88 -13.20 10.32
C VAL A 114 -6.48 -14.24 11.26
N GLU A 115 -5.73 -14.69 12.26
CA GLU A 115 -6.16 -15.69 13.25
C GLU A 115 -7.40 -15.22 14.05
N ASN A 116 -7.44 -13.93 14.39
CA ASN A 116 -8.55 -13.31 15.11
C ASN A 116 -9.67 -12.80 14.20
N LYS A 117 -9.64 -13.12 12.90
CA LYS A 117 -10.67 -12.77 11.91
C LYS A 117 -10.89 -11.25 11.73
N HIS A 118 -9.85 -10.45 12.00
CA HIS A 118 -9.78 -9.02 11.77
C HIS A 118 -9.26 -8.72 10.36
N TRP A 119 -10.01 -9.20 9.37
CA TRP A 119 -9.63 -9.24 7.96
C TRP A 119 -9.22 -7.88 7.36
N ALA A 120 -9.97 -6.82 7.66
CA ALA A 120 -9.68 -5.49 7.14
C ALA A 120 -8.32 -4.97 7.63
N ILE A 121 -7.97 -5.25 8.89
CA ILE A 121 -6.67 -4.86 9.46
C ILE A 121 -5.55 -5.72 8.89
N ALA A 122 -5.79 -7.03 8.74
CA ALA A 122 -4.84 -7.93 8.12
C ALA A 122 -4.44 -7.47 6.71
N LEU A 123 -5.41 -7.05 5.88
CA LEU A 123 -5.14 -6.53 4.53
C LEU A 123 -4.51 -5.12 4.54
N ALA A 124 -4.79 -4.33 5.57
CA ALA A 124 -4.23 -2.99 5.72
C ALA A 124 -2.72 -3.01 5.93
N ILE A 125 -2.15 -4.07 6.51
CA ILE A 125 -0.71 -4.17 6.78
C ILE A 125 0.11 -4.27 5.48
N PRO A 126 -0.11 -5.22 4.56
CA PRO A 126 0.55 -5.22 3.25
C PRO A 126 0.31 -3.94 2.46
N SER A 127 -0.90 -3.38 2.53
CA SER A 127 -1.24 -2.10 1.88
C SER A 127 -0.47 -0.92 2.46
N TYR A 128 -0.27 -0.90 3.78
CA TYR A 128 0.55 0.07 4.47
C TYR A 128 2.02 -0.07 4.05
N ILE A 129 2.57 -1.28 3.98
CA ILE A 129 3.96 -1.51 3.54
C ILE A 129 4.19 -0.94 2.14
N ALA A 130 3.35 -1.34 1.17
CA ALA A 130 3.45 -0.87 -0.21
C ALA A 130 3.27 0.65 -0.30
N GLY A 131 2.23 1.17 0.35
CA GLY A 131 1.92 2.60 0.34
C GLY A 131 3.01 3.45 1.01
N TYR A 132 3.52 3.02 2.16
CA TYR A 132 4.59 3.71 2.89
C TYR A 132 5.87 3.76 2.07
N CYS A 133 6.22 2.67 1.38
CA CYS A 133 7.38 2.64 0.50
C CYS A 133 7.26 3.63 -0.66
N LEU A 134 6.10 3.67 -1.31
CA LEU A 134 5.83 4.57 -2.44
C LEU A 134 5.69 6.03 -2.04
N PHE A 135 5.21 6.30 -0.83
CA PHE A 135 5.02 7.65 -0.29
C PHE A 135 6.35 8.29 0.15
N ASN A 136 7.20 7.52 0.84
CA ASN A 136 8.39 8.08 1.48
C ASN A 136 9.67 8.02 0.64
N PHE A 137 9.75 7.07 -0.29
CA PHE A 137 11.01 6.75 -0.95
C PHE A 137 10.88 6.69 -2.47
N ALA A 138 11.96 7.06 -3.15
CA ALA A 138 12.19 6.67 -4.53
C ALA A 138 12.77 5.24 -4.54
N VAL A 139 11.90 4.25 -4.40
CA VAL A 139 12.28 2.82 -4.45
C VAL A 139 12.75 2.41 -5.86
N PRO A 140 13.55 1.33 -5.99
CA PRO A 140 13.95 0.79 -7.28
C PRO A 140 12.74 0.51 -8.19
N LYS A 141 12.96 0.64 -9.50
CA LYS A 141 11.88 0.48 -10.50
C LYS A 141 11.11 -0.85 -10.35
N PRO A 142 11.75 -2.03 -10.21
CA PRO A 142 11.05 -3.28 -10.00
C PRO A 142 10.14 -3.28 -8.76
N ASP A 143 10.63 -2.79 -7.62
CA ASP A 143 9.83 -2.69 -6.39
C ASP A 143 8.59 -1.81 -6.60
N ARG A 144 8.76 -0.67 -7.25
CA ARG A 144 7.64 0.22 -7.59
C ARG A 144 6.61 -0.46 -8.48
N GLU A 145 7.04 -1.23 -9.48
CA GLU A 145 6.15 -1.95 -10.40
C GLU A 145 5.41 -3.09 -9.68
N PHE A 146 6.06 -3.81 -8.77
CA PHE A 146 5.39 -4.81 -7.94
C PHE A 146 4.39 -4.20 -6.97
N PHE A 147 4.72 -3.08 -6.31
CA PHE A 147 3.76 -2.38 -5.46
C PHE A 147 2.59 -1.79 -6.25
N HIS A 148 2.83 -1.33 -7.49
CA HIS A 148 1.74 -0.92 -8.39
C HIS A 148 0.82 -2.10 -8.71
N LEU A 149 1.39 -3.25 -9.10
CA LEU A 149 0.63 -4.46 -9.38
C LEU A 149 -0.15 -4.92 -8.14
N PHE A 150 0.45 -4.85 -6.95
CA PHE A 150 -0.24 -5.14 -5.70
C PHE A 150 -1.51 -4.30 -5.55
N PHE A 151 -1.42 -2.98 -5.70
CA PHE A 151 -2.59 -2.11 -5.63
C PHE A 151 -3.60 -2.37 -6.74
N HIS A 152 -3.18 -2.72 -7.95
CA HIS A 152 -4.08 -3.13 -9.01
C HIS A 152 -4.88 -4.38 -8.63
N ILE A 153 -4.27 -5.33 -7.93
CA ILE A 153 -4.94 -6.55 -7.49
C ILE A 153 -5.88 -6.25 -6.30
N VAL A 154 -5.39 -5.59 -5.25
CA VAL A 154 -6.21 -5.38 -4.04
C VAL A 154 -7.30 -4.33 -4.21
N GLU A 155 -7.09 -3.33 -5.07
CA GLU A 155 -8.07 -2.28 -5.42
C GLU A 155 -8.64 -2.51 -6.82
N ASN A 156 -8.88 -3.77 -7.21
CA ASN A 156 -9.33 -4.15 -8.54
C ASN A 156 -10.53 -3.35 -9.06
N GLU A 157 -11.52 -3.09 -8.21
CA GLU A 157 -12.72 -2.34 -8.60
C GLU A 157 -12.41 -0.89 -8.99
N PHE A 158 -11.43 -0.25 -8.33
CA PHE A 158 -10.97 1.09 -8.69
C PHE A 158 -10.37 1.11 -10.11
N PHE A 159 -9.48 0.16 -10.41
CA PHE A 159 -8.86 0.07 -11.74
C PHE A 159 -9.87 -0.32 -12.83
N LYS A 160 -10.83 -1.18 -12.51
CA LYS A 160 -11.93 -1.51 -13.41
C LYS A 160 -12.77 -0.27 -13.76
N GLN A 161 -13.09 0.58 -12.78
CA GLN A 161 -13.83 1.83 -13.03
C GLN A 161 -13.02 2.85 -13.84
N LEU A 162 -11.69 2.82 -13.75
CA LEU A 162 -10.80 3.61 -14.61
C LEU A 162 -10.70 3.07 -16.05
N GLY A 163 -11.28 1.91 -16.35
CA GLY A 163 -11.30 1.31 -17.69
C GLY A 163 -10.12 0.38 -17.98
N PHE A 164 -9.41 -0.10 -16.96
CA PHE A 164 -8.36 -1.11 -17.16
C PHE A 164 -8.99 -2.47 -17.51
N PRO A 165 -8.47 -3.18 -18.53
CA PRO A 165 -9.06 -4.42 -19.02
C PRO A 165 -8.70 -5.65 -18.17
N GLN A 166 -7.66 -5.56 -17.33
CA GLN A 166 -7.27 -6.65 -16.45
C GLN A 166 -8.15 -6.67 -15.20
N HIS A 167 -8.61 -7.87 -14.83
CA HIS A 167 -9.39 -8.11 -13.63
C HIS A 167 -8.72 -9.23 -12.85
N PHE A 168 -8.02 -8.88 -11.78
CA PHE A 168 -7.20 -9.81 -11.02
C PHE A 168 -7.90 -10.40 -9.80
N TYR A 169 -8.90 -9.71 -9.27
CA TYR A 169 -9.60 -10.11 -8.06
C TYR A 169 -11.09 -9.79 -8.16
N ASP A 170 -11.93 -10.74 -7.79
CA ASP A 170 -13.37 -10.54 -7.63
C ASP A 170 -13.74 -10.51 -6.14
N PRO A 171 -14.06 -9.33 -5.58
CA PRO A 171 -14.46 -9.21 -4.18
C PRO A 171 -15.75 -9.94 -3.81
N GLN A 172 -16.64 -10.21 -4.78
CA GLN A 172 -17.92 -10.88 -4.51
C GLN A 172 -17.71 -12.38 -4.28
N THR A 173 -16.85 -13.00 -5.07
CA THR A 173 -16.53 -14.43 -4.97
C THR A 173 -15.30 -14.70 -4.11
N GLY A 174 -14.48 -13.69 -3.84
CA GLY A 174 -13.20 -13.82 -3.14
C GLY A 174 -12.12 -14.50 -3.98
N THR A 175 -12.31 -14.61 -5.30
CA THR A 175 -11.43 -15.36 -6.19
C THR A 175 -10.36 -14.46 -6.84
N LEU A 176 -9.15 -15.01 -6.96
CA LEU A 176 -8.02 -14.38 -7.64
C LEU A 176 -7.80 -15.04 -9.00
N ASP A 177 -7.57 -14.25 -10.05
CA ASP A 177 -7.14 -14.78 -11.35
C ASP A 177 -5.65 -15.14 -11.29
N GLU A 178 -5.38 -16.36 -10.83
CA GLU A 178 -4.03 -16.89 -10.70
C GLU A 178 -3.24 -16.79 -12.02
N ARG A 179 -3.86 -17.10 -13.16
CA ARG A 179 -3.16 -17.10 -14.46
C ARG A 179 -2.73 -15.68 -14.83
N ALA A 180 -3.64 -14.72 -14.70
CA ALA A 180 -3.35 -13.31 -15.03
C ALA A 180 -2.30 -12.72 -14.09
N ILE A 181 -2.41 -12.97 -12.78
CA ILE A 181 -1.46 -12.47 -11.78
C ILE A 181 -0.06 -13.05 -12.04
N ARG A 182 0.05 -14.37 -12.25
CA ARG A 182 1.33 -15.03 -12.54
C ARG A 182 1.98 -14.47 -13.81
N ALA A 183 1.19 -14.18 -14.84
CA ALA A 183 1.69 -13.59 -16.08
C ALA A 183 2.21 -12.16 -15.85
N ALA A 184 1.46 -11.32 -15.12
CA ALA A 184 1.86 -9.95 -14.81
C ALA A 184 3.15 -9.90 -13.98
N VAL A 185 3.30 -10.77 -12.98
CA VAL A 185 4.52 -10.87 -12.17
C VAL A 185 5.74 -11.24 -13.02
N ARG A 186 5.60 -12.24 -13.90
CA ARG A 186 6.71 -12.63 -14.80
C ARG A 186 7.09 -11.52 -15.76
N GLN A 187 6.11 -10.82 -16.31
CA GLN A 187 6.33 -9.71 -17.21
C GLN A 187 7.15 -8.59 -16.56
N ILE A 188 6.85 -8.23 -15.30
CA ILE A 188 7.64 -7.24 -14.54
C ILE A 188 9.09 -7.72 -14.35
N GLY A 189 9.29 -9.00 -14.00
CA GLY A 189 10.63 -9.56 -13.88
C GLY A 189 11.43 -9.49 -15.20
N GLU A 190 10.80 -9.89 -16.31
CA GLU A 190 11.40 -9.88 -17.64
C GLU A 190 11.74 -8.46 -18.13
N SER A 191 10.83 -7.49 -17.92
CA SER A 191 11.03 -6.10 -18.36
C SER A 191 12.16 -5.39 -17.64
N ASN A 192 12.54 -5.86 -16.45
CA ASN A 192 13.62 -5.29 -15.65
C ASN A 192 14.91 -6.11 -15.68
N ARG A 193 14.92 -7.28 -16.33
CA ARG A 193 16.09 -8.18 -16.40
C ARG A 193 17.32 -7.53 -17.05
N LYS A 194 17.13 -6.53 -17.93
CA LYS A 194 18.24 -5.79 -18.53
C LYS A 194 19.07 -5.05 -17.47
N GLU A 195 18.41 -4.46 -16.48
CA GLU A 195 19.05 -3.68 -15.41
C GLU A 195 19.39 -4.58 -14.21
N PHE A 196 18.57 -5.60 -13.96
CA PHE A 196 18.73 -6.56 -12.86
C PHE A 196 18.74 -8.00 -13.42
N PRO A 197 19.89 -8.51 -13.91
CA PRO A 197 19.96 -9.79 -14.62
C PRO A 197 19.50 -11.01 -13.83
N LYS A 198 19.61 -10.94 -12.50
CA LYS A 198 19.24 -12.00 -11.55
C LYS A 198 17.81 -11.87 -11.03
N LEU A 199 17.06 -10.85 -11.47
CA LEU A 199 15.69 -10.64 -11.06
C LEU A 199 14.81 -11.79 -11.58
N GLU A 200 14.43 -12.69 -10.67
CA GLU A 200 13.53 -13.80 -10.94
C GLU A 200 12.50 -13.92 -9.81
N PRO A 201 11.30 -13.32 -9.98
CA PRO A 201 10.24 -13.41 -8.99
C PRO A 201 9.79 -14.87 -8.82
N LYS A 202 9.84 -15.38 -7.59
CA LYS A 202 9.47 -16.77 -7.27
C LYS A 202 7.95 -16.97 -7.27
N VAL A 203 7.33 -16.97 -8.43
CA VAL A 203 5.85 -16.98 -8.56
C VAL A 203 5.19 -18.18 -7.86
N HIS A 204 5.89 -19.31 -7.72
CA HIS A 204 5.35 -20.53 -7.09
C HIS A 204 5.06 -20.36 -5.59
N ILE A 205 5.61 -19.35 -4.91
CA ILE A 205 5.34 -19.11 -3.48
C ILE A 205 4.03 -18.34 -3.23
N LEU A 206 3.44 -17.77 -4.28
CA LEU A 206 2.18 -17.03 -4.18
C LEU A 206 1.04 -17.99 -3.81
N SER A 207 0.36 -17.71 -2.71
CA SER A 207 -0.87 -18.40 -2.31
C SER A 207 -2.07 -17.66 -2.89
N PHE A 208 -3.01 -18.42 -3.45
CA PHE A 208 -4.26 -17.90 -4.03
C PHE A 208 -5.49 -18.33 -3.22
N ASP A 209 -5.28 -18.86 -2.01
CA ASP A 209 -6.35 -19.40 -1.15
C ASP A 209 -7.29 -18.30 -0.65
N SER A 210 -6.76 -17.09 -0.47
CA SER A 210 -7.51 -15.88 -0.12
C SER A 210 -6.70 -14.65 -0.46
N ILE A 211 -7.36 -13.48 -0.52
CA ILE A 211 -6.68 -12.19 -0.69
C ILE A 211 -5.64 -11.91 0.42
N TYR A 212 -5.87 -12.41 1.64
CA TYR A 212 -4.95 -12.22 2.77
C TYR A 212 -3.69 -13.08 2.61
N ALA A 213 -3.86 -14.37 2.29
CA ALA A 213 -2.74 -15.28 2.05
C ALA A 213 -1.92 -14.84 0.82
N PHE A 214 -2.61 -14.38 -0.22
CA PHE A 214 -1.99 -13.75 -1.38
C PHE A 214 -1.20 -12.50 -0.98
N SER A 215 -1.81 -11.56 -0.27
CA SER A 215 -1.14 -10.30 0.10
C SER A 215 0.13 -10.55 0.91
N LYS A 216 0.10 -11.53 1.83
CA LYS A 216 1.28 -11.92 2.60
C LYS A 216 2.36 -12.54 1.72
N SER A 217 2.00 -13.56 0.94
CA SER A 217 2.95 -14.25 0.06
C SER A 217 3.52 -13.37 -1.05
N PHE A 218 2.76 -12.36 -1.51
CA PHE A 218 3.22 -11.37 -2.47
C PHE A 218 4.29 -10.44 -1.87
N MET A 219 4.11 -9.98 -0.62
CA MET A 219 5.14 -9.19 0.07
C MET A 219 6.41 -10.03 0.33
N LEU A 220 6.26 -11.31 0.68
CA LEU A 220 7.40 -12.24 0.80
C LEU A 220 8.12 -12.45 -0.53
N MET A 221 7.38 -12.51 -1.65
CA MET A 221 7.98 -12.59 -2.98
C MET A 221 8.80 -11.35 -3.32
N ILE A 222 8.30 -10.16 -3.01
CA ILE A 222 9.04 -8.90 -3.20
C ILE A 222 10.31 -8.91 -2.35
N LYS A 223 10.21 -9.29 -1.07
CA LYS A 223 11.35 -9.38 -0.16
C LYS A 223 12.48 -10.27 -0.69
N ASP A 224 12.12 -11.34 -1.40
CA ASP A 224 13.05 -12.38 -1.87
C ASP A 224 13.72 -12.05 -3.22
N LEU A 225 13.47 -10.87 -3.80
CA LEU A 225 14.00 -10.51 -5.13
C LEU A 225 15.52 -10.29 -5.10
N ASP A 226 16.24 -10.86 -6.07
CA ASP A 226 17.64 -10.50 -6.31
C ASP A 226 17.72 -9.26 -7.19
N MET A 227 17.96 -8.13 -6.52
CA MET A 227 18.04 -6.80 -7.11
C MET A 227 19.49 -6.36 -7.40
N THR A 228 20.40 -7.32 -7.59
CA THR A 228 21.78 -7.03 -8.01
C THR A 228 21.78 -6.43 -9.42
N ALA A 229 22.25 -5.19 -9.55
CA ALA A 229 22.36 -4.51 -10.83
C ALA A 229 23.39 -5.15 -11.75
N ALA A 230 23.17 -5.05 -13.06
CA ALA A 230 24.19 -5.37 -14.06
C ALA A 230 25.45 -4.52 -13.84
N LYS A 231 26.63 -5.14 -13.94
CA LYS A 231 27.93 -4.45 -13.91
C LYS A 231 28.23 -3.78 -15.24
#